data_AF-A0A3P7KRT9-F1
#
_entry.id   AF-A0A3P7KRT9-F1
#
_cell.length_a   1.000
_cell.length_b   1.000
_cell.length_c   1.000
_cell.angle_alpha   90.00
_cell.angle_beta   90.00
_cell.angle_gamma   90.00
#
_symmetry.space_group_name_H-M   'P 1'
#
loop_
_entity.id
_entity.type
_entity.pdbx_description
1 polymer ?
#
loop_
_entity_poly.entity_id
_entity_poly.type
_entity_poly.pdbx_seq_one_letter_code
_entity_poly.pdbx_strand_id
1 'polypeptide(L)'
;MWWRNVRHLCSEVRSHPELYFSGIQPTGVPHLGNYFGFIEPWIQLQKVRFWIFGCYSSSVGQPLSLESLPSTTKMVLAIADQHAISLGPKAPKELRRNIRLMAMSLLACGVDPSRTLLFRQSSVPQITQLSWILGSLQTIAQLQRLPQFKEKAL
;
A
#
# COMPACT_ATOMS: atom_id res chain seq x y z
N MET A 1 -36.42 15.67 -10.76
CA MET A 1 -35.93 16.73 -11.65
C MET A 1 -34.72 17.48 -11.06
N TRP A 2 -33.72 16.76 -10.51
CA TRP A 2 -32.54 17.37 -9.85
C TRP A 2 -31.19 16.75 -10.26
N TRP A 3 -31.18 15.65 -11.03
CA TRP A 3 -29.96 14.90 -11.40
C TRP A 3 -29.34 15.31 -12.75
N ARG A 4 -29.92 16.30 -13.45
CA ARG A 4 -29.45 16.72 -14.79
C ARG A 4 -28.31 17.76 -14.76
N ASN A 5 -28.08 18.46 -13.65
CA ASN A 5 -27.12 19.57 -13.58
C ASN A 5 -25.74 19.24 -12.98
N VAL A 6 -25.45 17.98 -12.64
CA VAL A 6 -24.14 17.60 -12.06
C VAL A 6 -23.10 17.23 -13.14
N ARG A 7 -23.50 17.04 -14.40
CA ARG A 7 -22.58 16.64 -15.48
C ARG A 7 -21.61 17.73 -15.94
N HIS A 8 -21.91 19.00 -15.68
CA HIS A 8 -21.08 20.12 -16.14
C HIS A 8 -19.96 20.53 -15.17
N LEU A 9 -19.91 19.96 -13.96
CA LEU A 9 -18.81 20.19 -13.00
C LEU A 9 -17.62 19.23 -13.21
N CYS A 10 -17.70 18.30 -14.16
CA CYS A 10 -16.70 17.25 -14.41
C CYS A 10 -15.84 17.52 -15.66
N SER A 11 -15.72 18.78 -16.12
CA SER A 11 -14.88 19.14 -17.27
C SER A 11 -13.46 19.58 -16.89
N GLU A 12 -13.19 19.81 -15.60
CA GLU A 12 -11.83 19.91 -15.08
C GLU A 12 -11.47 18.60 -14.41
N VAL A 13 -11.22 17.57 -15.22
CA VAL A 13 -10.49 16.39 -14.74
C VAL A 13 -9.07 16.88 -14.41
N ARG A 14 -8.88 17.39 -13.19
CA ARG A 14 -7.55 17.44 -12.58
C ARG A 14 -7.03 16.01 -12.68
N SER A 15 -5.97 15.80 -13.45
CA SER A 15 -5.26 14.52 -13.49
C SER A 15 -4.81 14.25 -12.06
N HIS A 16 -5.58 13.45 -11.32
CA HIS A 16 -5.20 13.08 -9.97
C HIS A 16 -3.88 12.33 -10.10
N PRO A 17 -2.87 12.62 -9.25
CA PRO A 17 -1.63 11.88 -9.32
C PRO A 17 -1.95 10.39 -9.14
N GLU A 18 -1.51 9.57 -10.10
CA GLU A 18 -1.67 8.12 -10.02
C GLU A 18 -0.84 7.61 -8.83
N LEU A 19 -1.54 7.25 -7.75
CA LEU A 19 -0.96 6.71 -6.53
C LEU A 19 -1.18 5.20 -6.47
N TYR A 20 -0.09 4.44 -6.49
CA TYR A 20 -0.13 2.98 -6.37
C TYR A 20 0.04 2.56 -4.92
N PHE A 21 -0.82 1.67 -4.45
CA PHE A 21 -0.70 1.04 -3.14
C PHE A 21 -0.50 -0.46 -3.29
N SER A 22 0.47 -1.03 -2.56
CA SER A 22 0.63 -2.48 -2.47
C SER A 22 1.15 -2.90 -1.09
N GLY A 23 0.97 -4.17 -0.75
CA GLY A 23 1.38 -4.72 0.52
C GLY A 23 1.98 -6.12 0.40
N ILE A 24 2.99 -6.41 1.21
CA ILE A 24 3.64 -7.73 1.27
C ILE A 24 3.69 -8.24 2.70
N GLN A 25 3.28 -9.50 2.89
CA GLN A 25 3.35 -10.14 4.20
C GLN A 25 4.80 -10.49 4.55
N PRO A 26 5.28 -10.17 5.77
CA PRO A 26 6.60 -10.59 6.23
C PRO A 26 6.61 -12.09 6.58
N THR A 27 6.77 -12.94 5.57
CA THR A 27 6.87 -14.40 5.71
C THR A 27 8.32 -14.92 5.75
N GLY A 28 9.30 -14.03 5.69
CA GLY A 28 10.73 -14.38 5.66
C GLY A 28 11.44 -13.64 4.53
N VAL A 29 12.43 -14.29 3.93
CA VAL A 29 13.13 -13.77 2.75
C VAL A 29 12.25 -14.01 1.52
N PRO A 30 11.99 -12.98 0.67
CA PRO A 30 11.26 -13.16 -0.58
C PRO A 30 11.91 -14.20 -1.49
N HIS A 31 11.10 -15.00 -2.18
CA HIS A 31 11.57 -15.92 -3.20
C HIS A 31 11.36 -15.36 -4.62
N LEU A 32 11.87 -16.06 -5.64
CA LEU A 32 11.78 -15.63 -7.05
C LEU A 32 10.35 -15.32 -7.50
N GLY A 33 9.36 -16.11 -7.06
CA GLY A 33 7.95 -15.82 -7.31
C GLY A 33 7.47 -14.46 -6.78
N ASN A 34 7.94 -14.01 -5.60
CA ASN A 34 7.64 -12.65 -5.13
C ASN A 34 8.32 -11.60 -6.01
N TYR A 35 9.56 -11.89 -6.42
CA TYR A 35 10.36 -10.95 -7.21
C TYR A 35 9.72 -10.66 -8.56
N PHE A 36 9.53 -11.68 -9.39
CA PHE A 36 8.92 -11.54 -10.72
C PHE A 36 7.43 -11.20 -10.66
N GLY A 37 6.72 -11.69 -9.63
CA GLY A 37 5.30 -11.44 -9.49
C GLY A 37 4.95 -10.00 -9.11
N PHE A 38 5.75 -9.37 -8.23
CA PHE A 38 5.40 -8.07 -7.67
C PHE A 38 6.57 -7.10 -7.53
N ILE A 39 7.73 -7.54 -7.04
CA ILE A 39 8.84 -6.62 -6.69
C ILE A 39 9.43 -5.95 -7.94
N GLU A 40 9.69 -6.70 -9.01
CA GLU A 40 10.19 -6.14 -10.26
C GLU A 40 9.21 -5.13 -10.88
N PRO A 41 7.91 -5.43 -11.01
CA PRO A 41 6.90 -4.43 -11.38
C PRO A 41 6.92 -3.17 -10.52
N TRP A 42 7.08 -3.29 -9.19
CA TRP A 42 7.17 -2.14 -8.29
C TRP A 42 8.39 -1.26 -8.56
N ILE A 43 9.54 -1.87 -8.87
CA ILE A 43 10.76 -1.15 -9.24
C ILE A 43 10.57 -0.43 -10.57
N GLN A 44 9.90 -1.04 -11.54
CA GLN A 44 9.59 -0.42 -12.82
C GLN A 44 8.66 0.79 -12.67
N LEU A 45 7.62 0.69 -11.84
CA LEU A 45 6.70 1.81 -11.54
C LEU A 45 7.41 3.02 -10.94
N GLN A 46 8.44 2.80 -10.12
CA GLN A 46 9.26 3.89 -9.54
C GLN A 46 10.11 4.63 -10.60
N LYS A 47 10.46 3.96 -11.70
CA LYS A 47 11.25 4.53 -12.81
C LYS A 47 10.41 5.36 -13.78
N VAL A 48 9.09 5.27 -13.75
CA VAL A 48 8.18 6.05 -14.60
C VAL A 48 8.23 7.53 -14.18
N ARG A 49 9.26 8.22 -14.66
CA ARG A 49 9.41 9.66 -14.63
C ARG A 49 8.47 10.21 -15.70
N PHE A 50 7.27 10.60 -15.28
CA PHE A 50 6.37 11.30 -16.17
C PHE A 50 6.94 12.69 -16.39
N TRP A 51 7.36 12.97 -17.63
CA TRP A 51 7.76 14.29 -18.11
C TRP A 51 6.49 15.16 -18.22
N ILE A 52 5.92 15.57 -17.09
CA ILE A 52 4.89 16.59 -17.06
C ILE A 52 5.28 17.60 -15.97
N PHE A 53 5.53 18.83 -16.43
CA PHE A 53 5.83 20.06 -15.70
C PHE A 53 7.20 20.20 -15.04
N GLY A 54 8.03 21.04 -15.66
CA GLY A 54 9.00 21.84 -14.94
C GLY A 54 8.28 22.84 -14.04
N CYS A 55 8.52 22.75 -12.73
CA CYS A 55 8.64 23.92 -11.86
C CYS A 55 9.27 23.50 -10.54
N TYR A 56 10.36 24.18 -10.21
CA TYR A 56 10.93 24.30 -8.88
C TYR A 56 9.90 24.93 -7.94
N SER A 57 9.76 24.43 -6.71
CA SER A 57 9.80 25.29 -5.51
C SER A 57 9.94 24.48 -4.22
N SER A 58 10.81 24.97 -3.37
CA SER A 58 11.20 24.49 -2.04
C SER A 58 10.19 24.90 -0.97
N SER A 59 9.93 24.05 0.04
CA SER A 59 9.73 24.46 1.46
C SER A 59 9.37 23.26 2.38
N VAL A 60 9.67 23.43 3.67
CA VAL A 60 9.93 22.44 4.72
C VAL A 60 8.68 22.02 5.55
N GLY A 61 8.64 20.75 5.95
CA GLY A 61 8.23 20.25 7.29
C GLY A 61 6.76 20.37 7.74
N GLN A 62 5.99 19.27 7.63
CA GLN A 62 4.71 19.02 8.32
C GLN A 62 4.47 17.50 8.50
N PRO A 63 3.54 17.04 9.38
CA PRO A 63 3.27 15.62 9.61
C PRO A 63 2.80 14.95 8.31
N LEU A 64 3.26 13.72 8.03
CA LEU A 64 3.06 13.00 6.77
C LEU A 64 1.57 12.69 6.47
N SER A 65 0.84 13.70 5.98
CA SER A 65 -0.44 13.56 5.27
C SER A 65 -0.17 13.22 3.81
N LEU A 66 -1.11 12.58 3.11
CA LEU A 66 -0.98 12.24 1.69
C LEU A 66 -0.71 13.48 0.81
N GLU A 67 -1.11 14.67 1.29
CA GLU A 67 -0.86 15.98 0.68
C GLU A 67 0.57 16.51 0.87
N SER A 68 1.35 15.96 1.81
CA SER A 68 2.73 16.35 2.13
C SER A 68 3.80 15.47 1.45
N LEU A 69 3.37 14.40 0.77
CA LEU A 69 4.28 13.56 0.02
C LEU A 69 4.82 14.37 -1.17
N PRO A 70 6.15 14.32 -1.45
CA PRO A 70 6.69 15.04 -2.59
C PRO A 70 5.96 14.58 -3.85
N SER A 71 5.78 15.48 -4.82
CA SER A 71 5.08 15.20 -6.10
C SER A 71 5.66 14.01 -6.90
N THR A 72 6.79 13.48 -6.44
CA THR A 72 7.51 12.31 -6.93
C THR A 72 7.07 10.97 -6.31
N THR A 73 6.40 10.97 -5.14
CA THR A 73 5.99 9.73 -4.47
C THR A 73 4.76 9.18 -5.17
N LYS A 74 4.98 8.19 -6.03
CA LYS A 74 3.91 7.52 -6.79
C LYS A 74 3.51 6.19 -6.18
N MET A 75 4.25 5.71 -5.18
CA MET A 75 4.11 4.36 -4.66
C MET A 75 4.09 4.34 -3.14
N VAL A 76 3.16 3.58 -2.58
CA VAL A 76 3.02 3.31 -1.15
C VAL A 76 3.09 1.80 -0.95
N LEU A 77 4.07 1.35 -0.17
CA LEU A 77 4.32 -0.06 0.12
C LEU A 77 4.17 -0.34 1.62
N ALA A 78 3.31 -1.29 1.93
CA ALA A 78 3.08 -1.73 3.31
C ALA A 78 3.73 -3.09 3.58
N ILE A 79 4.57 -3.18 4.61
CA ILE A 79 4.92 -4.47 5.23
C ILE A 79 3.75 -4.88 6.12
N ALA A 80 2.97 -5.83 5.62
CA ALA A 80 1.66 -6.23 6.11
C ALA A 80 1.75 -7.22 7.29
N ASP A 81 2.29 -6.76 8.42
CA ASP A 81 2.54 -7.59 9.59
C ASP A 81 1.26 -8.01 10.34
N GLN A 82 0.21 -7.21 10.33
CA GLN A 82 -1.09 -7.61 10.88
C GLN A 82 -1.78 -8.66 9.99
N HIS A 83 -1.59 -8.60 8.67
CA HIS A 83 -2.02 -9.70 7.79
C HIS A 83 -1.21 -10.98 8.00
N ALA A 84 0.03 -10.88 8.47
CA ALA A 84 0.84 -12.05 8.76
C ALA A 84 0.35 -12.82 10.01
N ILE A 85 -0.23 -12.16 11.00
CA ILE A 85 -0.75 -12.80 12.23
C ILE A 85 -2.15 -13.39 12.04
N SER A 86 -2.91 -12.99 11.01
CA SER A 86 -4.24 -13.54 10.76
C SER A 86 -4.24 -15.00 10.29
N LEU A 87 -3.08 -15.50 9.86
CA LEU A 87 -2.88 -16.92 9.49
C LEU A 87 -2.62 -17.83 10.69
N GLY A 88 -2.47 -17.26 11.90
CA GLY A 88 -2.19 -17.99 13.13
C GLY A 88 -1.12 -17.29 13.98
N PRO A 89 -0.99 -17.68 15.27
CA PRO A 89 -0.01 -17.10 16.18
C PRO A 89 1.42 -17.30 15.66
N LYS A 90 2.18 -16.21 15.58
CA LYS A 90 3.60 -16.23 15.21
C LYS A 90 4.46 -15.88 16.41
N ALA A 91 5.63 -16.51 16.52
CA ALA A 91 6.58 -16.19 17.58
C ALA A 91 7.00 -14.70 17.47
N PRO A 92 6.87 -13.89 18.54
CA PRO A 92 7.11 -12.44 18.45
C PRO A 92 8.55 -12.07 18.03
N LYS A 93 9.54 -12.90 18.37
CA LYS A 93 10.92 -12.70 17.94
C LYS A 93 11.08 -12.95 16.44
N GLU A 94 10.43 -13.99 15.92
CA GLU A 94 10.48 -14.36 14.51
C GLU A 94 9.78 -13.33 13.64
N LEU A 95 8.56 -12.90 13.99
CA LEU A 95 7.84 -11.89 13.23
C LEU A 95 8.62 -10.57 13.13
N ARG A 96 9.22 -10.11 14.24
CA ARG A 96 10.09 -8.93 14.25
C ARG A 96 11.31 -9.09 13.35
N ARG A 97 11.90 -10.29 13.30
CA ARG A 97 13.01 -10.61 12.40
C ARG A 97 12.54 -10.57 10.94
N ASN A 98 11.41 -11.21 10.63
CA ASN A 98 10.87 -11.29 9.26
C ASN A 98 10.44 -9.92 8.73
N ILE A 99 9.90 -9.02 9.56
CA ILE A 99 9.60 -7.63 9.18
C ILE A 99 10.88 -6.91 8.73
N ARG A 100 11.96 -7.03 9.50
CA ARG A 100 13.25 -6.41 9.15
C ARG A 100 13.85 -7.03 7.89
N LEU A 101 13.83 -8.36 7.79
CA LEU A 101 14.31 -9.07 6.60
C LEU A 101 13.55 -8.64 5.34
N MET A 102 12.22 -8.57 5.41
CA MET A 102 11.39 -8.11 4.29
C MET A 102 11.75 -6.68 3.88
N ALA A 103 11.85 -5.76 4.84
CA ALA A 103 12.27 -4.38 4.57
C ALA A 103 13.65 -4.33 3.88
N MET A 104 14.64 -5.03 4.45
CA MET A 104 16.00 -5.09 3.90
C MET A 104 16.02 -5.71 2.50
N SER A 105 15.25 -6.78 2.26
CA SER A 105 15.16 -7.41 0.94
C SER A 105 14.55 -6.49 -0.10
N LEU A 106 13.48 -5.75 0.23
CA LEU A 106 12.88 -4.79 -0.70
C LEU A 106 13.87 -3.67 -1.08
N LEU A 107 14.57 -3.12 -0.09
CA LEU A 107 15.60 -2.11 -0.33
C LEU A 107 16.76 -2.68 -1.17
N ALA A 108 17.22 -3.89 -0.86
CA ALA A 108 18.29 -4.57 -1.59
C ALA A 108 17.90 -4.89 -3.05
N CYS A 109 16.63 -5.21 -3.30
CA CYS A 109 16.12 -5.42 -4.66
C CYS A 109 16.04 -4.13 -5.48
N GLY A 110 16.10 -2.94 -4.85
CA GLY A 110 16.09 -1.66 -5.54
C GLY A 110 14.82 -0.83 -5.36
N VAL A 111 14.00 -1.11 -4.34
CA VAL A 111 12.95 -0.17 -3.91
C VAL A 111 13.61 1.08 -3.34
N ASP A 112 13.35 2.24 -3.94
CA ASP A 112 13.90 3.55 -3.54
C ASP A 112 12.95 4.27 -2.57
N PRO A 113 13.35 4.48 -1.30
CA PRO A 113 12.56 5.20 -0.29
C PRO A 113 12.23 6.66 -0.66
N SER A 114 13.00 7.27 -1.57
CA SER A 114 12.77 8.65 -2.03
C SER A 114 11.55 8.77 -2.93
N ARG A 115 11.16 7.65 -3.56
CA ARG A 115 10.04 7.55 -4.52
C ARG A 115 8.88 6.71 -3.98
N THR A 116 9.14 5.94 -2.93
CA THR A 116 8.19 5.01 -2.34
C THR A 116 8.04 5.24 -0.85
N LEU A 117 6.81 5.47 -0.40
CA LEU A 117 6.50 5.44 1.03
C LEU A 117 6.45 3.97 1.50
N LEU A 118 7.57 3.47 2.03
CA LEU A 118 7.66 2.16 2.65
C LEU A 118 7.37 2.26 4.15
N PHE A 119 6.34 1.57 4.64
CA PHE A 119 5.97 1.61 6.05
C PHE A 119 5.51 0.24 6.58
N ARG A 120 5.48 0.10 7.91
CA ARG A 120 4.96 -1.11 8.59
C ARG A 120 3.47 -0.92 8.90
N GLN A 121 2.63 -1.89 8.55
CA GLN A 121 1.18 -1.79 8.77
C GLN A 121 0.83 -1.50 10.23
N SER A 122 1.39 -2.24 11.18
CA SER A 122 1.10 -2.06 12.62
C SER A 122 1.56 -0.72 13.22
N SER A 123 2.41 0.07 12.54
CA SER A 123 2.75 1.42 13.03
C SER A 123 1.70 2.48 12.70
N VAL A 124 0.68 2.16 11.89
CA VAL A 124 -0.38 3.09 11.51
C VAL A 124 -1.71 2.59 12.10
N PRO A 125 -2.07 2.96 13.35
CA PRO A 125 -3.28 2.46 14.02
C PRO A 125 -4.58 2.90 13.32
N GLN A 126 -4.53 3.91 12.46
CA GLN A 126 -5.67 4.34 11.66
C GLN A 126 -6.14 3.23 10.70
N ILE A 127 -5.23 2.35 10.25
CA ILE A 127 -5.58 1.20 9.40
C ILE A 127 -6.52 0.25 10.15
N THR A 128 -6.27 -0.02 11.43
CA THR A 128 -7.14 -0.92 12.21
C THR A 128 -8.48 -0.26 12.56
N GLN A 129 -8.48 1.05 12.84
CA GLN A 129 -9.73 1.81 13.06
C GLN A 129 -10.62 1.79 11.82
N LEU A 130 -10.04 2.06 10.64
CA LEU A 130 -10.77 1.99 9.38
C LEU A 130 -11.23 0.56 9.08
N SER A 131 -10.39 -0.44 9.31
CA SER A 131 -10.77 -1.85 9.13
C SER A 131 -11.96 -2.25 10.01
N TRP A 132 -12.08 -1.70 11.22
CA TRP A 132 -13.24 -1.94 12.09
C TRP A 132 -14.52 -1.35 11.50
N ILE A 133 -14.47 -0.09 11.03
CA ILE A 133 -15.60 0.57 10.39
C ILE A 133 -16.02 -0.20 9.13
N LEU A 134 -15.08 -0.55 8.25
CA LEU A 134 -15.35 -1.32 7.03
C LEU A 134 -15.88 -2.73 7.34
N GLY A 135 -15.40 -3.34 8.42
CA GLY A 135 -15.89 -4.63 8.91
C GLY A 135 -17.37 -4.60 9.26
N SER A 136 -17.88 -3.47 9.78
CA SER A 136 -19.32 -3.31 10.08
C SER A 136 -20.20 -3.24 8.82
N LEU A 137 -19.62 -2.95 7.66
CA LEU A 137 -20.33 -2.91 6.37
C LEU A 137 -20.32 -4.27 5.65
N GLN A 138 -19.47 -5.21 6.09
CA GLN A 138 -19.28 -6.50 5.45
C GLN A 138 -19.96 -7.61 6.25
N THR A 139 -20.84 -8.38 5.59
CA THR A 139 -21.54 -9.51 6.22
C THR A 139 -20.73 -10.81 6.14
N ILE A 140 -20.95 -11.72 7.09
CA ILE A 140 -20.36 -13.07 7.05
C ILE A 140 -20.73 -13.80 5.75
N ALA A 141 -21.97 -13.63 5.26
CA ALA A 141 -22.41 -14.24 4.02
C ALA A 141 -21.64 -13.71 2.79
N GLN A 142 -21.22 -12.44 2.78
CA GLN A 142 -20.37 -11.89 1.72
C GLN A 142 -18.94 -12.44 1.81
N LEU A 143 -18.37 -12.54 3.02
CA LEU A 143 -17.04 -13.12 3.23
C LEU A 143 -16.99 -14.59 2.81
N GLN A 144 -18.02 -15.36 3.16
CA GLN A 144 -18.14 -16.77 2.77
C GLN A 144 -18.22 -16.97 1.26
N ARG A 145 -18.50 -15.96 0.44
CA ARG A 145 -18.47 -16.10 -1.03
C ARG A 145 -17.06 -16.00 -1.60
N LEU A 146 -16.10 -15.46 -0.85
CA LEU A 146 -14.72 -15.32 -1.30
C LEU A 146 -14.05 -16.69 -1.36
N PRO A 147 -13.54 -17.14 -2.52
CA PRO A 147 -12.89 -18.46 -2.64
C PRO A 147 -11.77 -18.66 -1.63
N GLN A 148 -10.90 -17.65 -1.46
CA GLN A 148 -9.77 -17.72 -0.52
C GLN A 148 -10.20 -17.82 0.94
N PHE A 149 -11.38 -17.29 1.29
CA PHE A 149 -11.91 -17.43 2.63
C PHE A 149 -12.47 -18.84 2.84
N LYS A 150 -13.21 -19.39 1.86
CA LYS A 150 -13.73 -20.76 1.94
C LYS A 150 -12.61 -21.79 2.07
N GLU A 151 -11.55 -21.65 1.26
CA GLU A 151 -10.44 -22.60 1.23
C GLU A 151 -9.60 -22.60 2.51
N LYS A 152 -9.54 -21.47 3.23
CA LYS A 152 -8.66 -21.30 4.40
C LYS A 152 -9.39 -21.31 5.74
N ALA A 153 -10.71 -21.18 5.75
CA ALA A 153 -11.54 -21.19 6.94
C ALA A 153 -12.10 -22.59 7.29
N LEU A 154 -12.04 -23.53 6.35
CA LEU A 154 -12.35 -24.96 6.52
C LEU A 154 -11.05 -25.74 6.74
#